data_AF-A0A7V4IB85-F1
#
_entry.id   AF-A0A7V4IB85-F1
#
_cell.length_a   1.000
_cell.length_b   1.000
_cell.length_c   1.000
_cell.angle_alpha   90.00
_cell.angle_beta   90.00
_cell.angle_gamma   90.00
#
_symmetry.space_group_name_H-M   'P 1'
#
loop_
_entity.id
_entity.type
_entity.pdbx_description
1 polymer ?
#
loop_
_entity_poly.entity_id
_entity_poly.type
_entity_poly.pdbx_seq_one_letter_code
_entity_poly.pdbx_strand_id
1 'polypeptide(L)'
;MTSHEIDFKIFGDDIQFVEVELDPGETVIAEAGTMVYMEQGIEYETKMGDGSAPDQGLMGKIFQAGSGILTGESIDLNLFRKF
;
A
#
# COMPACT_ATOMS: atom_id res chain seq x y z
N MET A 1 -4.92 -1.43 16.14
CA MET A 1 -4.18 -0.22 15.73
C MET A 1 -5.19 0.80 15.25
N THR A 2 -4.98 2.06 15.58
CA THR A 2 -5.79 3.17 15.05
C THR A 2 -5.09 3.67 13.79
N SER A 3 -5.84 3.89 12.71
CA SER A 3 -5.29 4.51 11.50
C SER A 3 -4.95 5.97 11.74
N HIS A 4 -3.93 6.49 11.04
CA HIS A 4 -3.62 7.92 11.03
C HIS A 4 -4.72 8.70 10.30
N GLU A 5 -4.93 9.96 10.69
CA GLU A 5 -5.70 10.91 9.88
C GLU A 5 -4.74 11.52 8.87
N ILE A 6 -5.03 11.39 7.58
CA ILE A 6 -4.13 11.73 6.49
C ILE A 6 -4.77 12.82 5.64
N ASP A 7 -3.97 13.82 5.24
CA ASP A 7 -4.38 14.85 4.31
C ASP A 7 -4.24 14.40 2.85
N PHE A 8 -5.21 14.74 2.00
CA PHE A 8 -5.18 14.35 0.59
C PHE A 8 -5.86 15.38 -0.32
N LYS A 9 -5.50 15.34 -1.60
CA LYS A 9 -6.13 16.14 -2.64
C LYS A 9 -6.25 15.36 -3.95
N ILE A 10 -7.41 15.49 -4.60
CA ILE A 10 -7.65 14.88 -5.91
C ILE A 10 -7.30 15.89 -7.00
N PHE A 11 -6.53 15.45 -7.99
CA PHE A 11 -6.12 16.24 -9.14
C PHE A 11 -6.62 15.62 -10.43
N GLY A 12 -6.78 16.47 -11.46
CA GLY A 12 -7.22 16.07 -12.80
C GLY A 12 -8.74 16.13 -12.99
N ASP A 13 -9.15 16.11 -14.25
CA ASP A 13 -10.56 16.07 -14.67
C ASP A 13 -10.82 14.75 -15.41
N ASP A 14 -10.17 14.56 -16.58
CA ASP A 14 -10.29 13.32 -17.38
C ASP A 14 -9.41 12.17 -16.86
N ILE A 15 -8.20 12.48 -16.38
CA ILE A 15 -7.28 11.51 -15.77
C ILE A 15 -7.02 11.97 -14.34
N GLN A 16 -7.51 11.21 -13.38
CA GLN A 16 -7.49 11.57 -11.98
C GLN A 16 -6.40 10.81 -11.21
N PHE A 17 -5.78 11.49 -10.27
CA PHE A 17 -4.93 10.88 -9.26
C PHE A 17 -5.14 11.56 -7.90
N VAL A 18 -4.83 10.83 -6.83
CA VAL A 18 -4.85 11.37 -5.47
C VAL A 18 -3.43 11.62 -5.02
N GLU A 19 -3.20 12.83 -4.52
CA GLU A 19 -1.98 13.21 -3.81
C GLU A 19 -2.25 13.04 -2.31
N VAL A 20 -1.33 12.39 -1.62
CA VAL A 20 -1.43 12.09 -0.19
C VAL A 20 -0.25 12.77 0.50
N GLU A 21 -0.55 13.65 1.44
CA GLU A 21 0.46 14.30 2.28
C GLU A 21 0.66 13.46 3.54
N LEU A 22 1.92 13.19 3.86
CA LEU A 22 2.31 12.45 5.06
C LEU A 22 3.06 13.39 6.00
N ASP A 23 2.70 13.37 7.28
CA ASP A 23 3.53 13.88 8.35
C ASP A 23 4.65 12.89 8.71
N PRO A 24 5.75 13.35 9.35
CA PRO A 24 6.82 12.47 9.79
C PRO A 24 6.30 11.32 10.67
N GLY A 25 6.59 10.08 10.25
CA GLY A 25 6.13 8.88 10.94
C GLY A 25 4.78 8.32 10.45
N GLU A 26 4.04 9.06 9.63
CA GLU A 26 2.80 8.56 9.05
C GLU A 26 3.05 7.55 7.93
N THR A 27 2.06 6.71 7.66
CA THR A 27 2.16 5.65 6.67
C THR A 27 0.85 5.51 5.93
N VAL A 28 0.94 5.41 4.60
CA VAL A 28 -0.18 5.08 3.72
C VAL A 28 0.07 3.72 3.05
N ILE A 29 -1.01 2.96 2.88
CA ILE A 29 -1.01 1.68 2.17
C ILE A 29 -1.68 1.92 0.82
N ALA A 30 -1.02 1.52 -0.27
CA ALA A 30 -1.60 1.56 -1.61
C ALA A 30 -1.32 0.26 -2.36
N GLU A 31 -2.17 -0.06 -3.34
CA GLU A 31 -2.02 -1.24 -4.19
C GLU A 31 -0.78 -1.11 -5.09
N ALA A 32 -0.07 -2.22 -5.29
CA ALA A 32 1.06 -2.24 -6.21
C ALA A 32 0.67 -1.77 -7.63
N GLY A 33 1.49 -0.90 -8.21
CA GLY A 33 1.26 -0.36 -9.56
C GLY A 33 0.34 0.86 -9.64
N THR A 34 -0.24 1.31 -8.53
CA THR A 34 -1.08 2.53 -8.50
C THR A 34 -0.30 3.83 -8.29
N MET A 35 0.97 3.75 -7.87
CA MET A 35 1.81 4.90 -7.58
C MET A 35 2.19 5.65 -8.86
N VAL A 36 1.90 6.95 -8.89
CA VAL A 36 2.22 7.84 -10.01
C VAL A 36 3.60 8.49 -9.82
N TYR A 37 3.84 9.06 -8.63
CA TYR A 37 5.11 9.66 -8.25
C TYR A 37 5.26 9.71 -6.71
N MET A 38 6.46 10.02 -6.22
CA MET A 38 6.75 10.26 -4.80
C MET A 38 7.83 11.33 -4.62
N GLU A 39 7.79 12.07 -3.52
CA GLU A 39 8.82 13.07 -3.19
C GLU A 39 10.03 12.47 -2.46
N GLN A 40 11.12 13.25 -2.41
CA GLN A 40 12.27 12.91 -1.54
C GLN A 40 11.82 12.96 -0.08
N GLY A 41 12.26 12.00 0.73
CA GLY A 41 11.79 11.90 2.12
C GLY A 41 10.79 10.77 2.36
N ILE A 42 10.32 10.12 1.30
CA ILE A 42 9.40 8.97 1.38
C ILE A 42 10.16 7.68 1.12
N GLU A 43 10.08 6.74 2.06
CA GLU A 43 10.53 5.36 1.89
C GLU A 43 9.32 4.47 1.57
N TYR A 44 9.53 3.44 0.74
CA TYR A 44 8.49 2.46 0.44
C TYR A 44 8.95 1.02 0.65
N GLU A 45 8.04 0.17 1.12
CA GLU A 45 8.22 -1.27 1.28
C GLU A 45 7.06 -2.01 0.61
N THR A 46 7.37 -2.97 -0.26
CA THR A 46 6.36 -3.87 -0.84
C THR A 46 6.18 -5.09 0.06
N LYS A 47 4.95 -5.32 0.52
CA LYS A 47 4.57 -6.51 1.29
C LYS A 47 3.65 -7.39 0.46
N MET A 48 4.04 -8.66 0.35
CA MET A 48 3.27 -9.69 -0.33
C MET A 48 2.18 -10.21 0.62
N GLY A 49 0.91 -10.10 0.22
CA GLY A 49 -0.26 -10.47 1.01
C GLY A 49 -1.18 -9.27 1.32
N ASP A 50 -2.44 -9.58 1.64
CA ASP A 50 -3.54 -8.61 1.83
C ASP A 50 -3.44 -7.78 3.13
N GLY A 51 -2.36 -7.94 3.89
CA GLY A 51 -2.12 -7.27 5.17
C GLY A 51 -3.08 -7.69 6.30
N SER A 52 -4.02 -8.61 6.07
CA SER A 52 -5.09 -8.94 7.01
C SER A 52 -4.67 -9.90 8.12
N ALA A 53 -3.59 -10.68 7.91
CA ALA A 53 -3.16 -11.73 8.82
C ALA A 53 -1.64 -11.73 9.10
N PRO A 54 -1.15 -10.89 10.04
CA PRO A 54 0.28 -10.81 10.35
C PRO A 54 0.87 -12.09 11.01
N ASP A 55 0.05 -12.92 11.66
CA ASP A 55 0.48 -14.09 12.46
C ASP A 55 0.48 -15.45 11.71
N GLN A 56 0.32 -15.44 10.38
CA GLN A 56 0.37 -16.69 9.62
C GLN A 56 1.82 -17.18 9.44
N GLY A 57 2.08 -18.42 9.85
CA GLY A 57 3.35 -19.13 9.58
C GLY A 57 3.61 -19.28 8.08
N LEU A 58 4.81 -19.77 7.73
CA LEU A 58 5.30 -19.83 6.34
C LEU A 58 4.32 -20.47 5.34
N MET A 59 3.60 -21.52 5.75
CA MET A 59 2.57 -22.18 4.92
C MET A 59 1.34 -21.32 4.64
N GLY A 60 0.91 -20.48 5.61
CA GLY A 60 -0.23 -19.59 5.42
C GLY A 60 0.07 -18.49 4.42
N LYS A 61 1.28 -17.92 4.47
CA LYS A 61 1.74 -16.91 3.50
C LYS A 61 1.81 -17.47 2.07
N ILE A 62 2.29 -18.70 1.90
CA ILE A 62 2.33 -19.37 0.58
C ILE A 62 0.91 -19.64 0.07
N PHE A 63 -0.01 -20.07 0.94
CA PHE A 63 -1.40 -20.32 0.55
C PHE A 63 -2.13 -19.03 0.13
N GLN A 64 -1.96 -17.93 0.89
CA GLN A 64 -2.51 -16.63 0.52
C GLN A 64 -1.93 -16.14 -0.81
N ALA A 65 -0.60 -16.17 -0.98
CA ALA A 65 0.05 -15.80 -2.24
C ALA A 65 -0.44 -16.64 -3.42
N GLY A 66 -0.63 -17.95 -3.21
CA GLY A 66 -1.19 -18.87 -4.23
C GLY A 66 -2.66 -18.56 -4.57
N SER A 67 -3.47 -18.16 -3.59
CA SER A 67 -4.87 -17.78 -3.81
C SER A 67 -5.01 -16.52 -4.68
N GLY A 68 -4.11 -15.54 -4.54
CA GLY A 68 -4.11 -14.35 -5.42
C GLY A 68 -3.78 -14.68 -6.87
N ILE A 69 -2.80 -15.55 -7.07
CA ILE A 69 -2.44 -16.03 -8.41
C ILE A 69 -3.64 -16.74 -9.07
N LEU A 70 -4.45 -17.48 -8.30
CA LEU A 70 -5.65 -18.18 -8.81
C LEU A 70 -6.83 -17.22 -9.10
N THR A 71 -6.95 -16.15 -8.33
CA THR A 71 -8.01 -15.13 -8.48
C THR A 71 -7.65 -14.05 -9.51
N GLY A 72 -6.36 -13.95 -9.88
CA GLY A 72 -5.86 -12.96 -10.84
C GLY A 72 -5.69 -11.55 -10.28
N GLU A 73 -5.89 -11.38 -8.96
CA GLU A 73 -5.74 -10.10 -8.27
C GLU A 73 -4.32 -10.00 -7.66
N SER A 74 -3.70 -8.83 -7.80
CA SER A 74 -2.43 -8.56 -7.11
C SER A 74 -2.70 -8.51 -5.60
N ILE A 75 -1.97 -9.33 -4.83
CA ILE A 75 -2.05 -9.28 -3.36
C ILE A 75 -0.90 -8.46 -2.77
N ASP A 76 -0.25 -7.63 -3.58
CA ASP A 76 0.92 -6.88 -3.14
C ASP A 76 0.50 -5.46 -2.72
N LEU A 77 0.88 -5.08 -1.51
CA LEU A 77 0.62 -3.77 -0.94
C LEU A 77 1.94 -3.02 -0.78
N ASN A 78 1.97 -1.76 -1.20
CA ASN A 78 3.07 -0.85 -0.94
C ASN A 78 2.75 0.00 0.28
N LEU A 79 3.65 0.01 1.25
CA LEU A 79 3.62 0.91 2.40
C LEU A 79 4.55 2.07 2.11
N PHE A 80 4.05 3.29 2.17
CA PHE A 80 4.84 4.51 2.01
C PHE A 80 4.89 5.25 3.33
N ARG A 81 6.09 5.64 3.76
CA ARG A 81 6.31 6.32 5.04
C ARG A 81 7.26 7.49 4.88
N LYS A 82 6.93 8.61 5.52
CA LYS A 82 7.84 9.75 5.65
C LYS A 82 8.72 9.63 6.89
N PHE A 83 10.01 9.89 6.73
CA PHE A 83 10.99 9.87 7.82
C PHE A 83 11.23 11.27 8.42
#